data_AF-A0A7G6RL40-F1
#
_entry.id   AF-A0A7G6RL40-F1
#
_cell.length_a   1.000
_cell.length_b   1.000
_cell.length_c   1.000
_cell.angle_alpha   90.00
_cell.angle_beta   90.00
_cell.angle_gamma   90.00
#
_symmetry.space_group_name_H-M   'P 1'
#
loop_
_entity.id
_entity.type
_entity.pdbx_description
1 polymer ?
#
loop_
_entity_poly.entity_id
_entity_poly.type
_entity_poly.pdbx_seq_one_letter_code
_entity_poly.pdbx_strand_id
1 'polypeptide(L)' 'MIDSLIALIILIIVLGIVVFVINMLIDLIPMDSRFKSIAKVLLILVAVLILIARALPLIGVGTGHL' A
#
# COMPACT_ATOMS: atom_id res chain seq x y z
N MET A 1 -11.91 -18.34 -3.23
CA MET A 1 -10.65 -18.01 -3.94
C MET A 1 -10.85 -16.95 -5.02
N ILE A 2 -11.91 -17.03 -5.84
CA ILE A 2 -12.23 -15.98 -6.83
C ILE A 2 -12.59 -14.66 -6.16
N ASP A 3 -13.45 -14.68 -5.14
CA ASP A 3 -13.85 -13.46 -4.41
C ASP A 3 -12.67 -12.75 -3.73
N SER A 4 -11.73 -13.54 -3.18
CA SER A 4 -10.53 -13.02 -2.54
C SER A 4 -9.53 -12.44 -3.54
N LEU A 5 -9.48 -12.97 -4.78
CA LEU A 5 -8.72 -12.36 -5.87
C LEU A 5 -9.34 -11.03 -6.31
N ILE A 6 -10.67 -10.99 -6.47
CA ILE A 6 -11.40 -9.78 -6.85
C ILE A 6 -11.19 -8.70 -5.78
N ALA A 7 -11.29 -9.04 -4.50
CA ALA A 7 -11.01 -8.14 -3.40
C ALA A 7 -9.56 -7.62 -3.40
N LEU A 8 -8.57 -8.47 -3.73
CA LEU A 8 -7.17 -8.04 -3.85
C LEU A 8 -6.99 -7.04 -4.99
N ILE A 9 -7.58 -7.30 -6.16
CA ILE A 9 -7.51 -6.40 -7.32
C ILE A 9 -8.11 -5.04 -6.98
N ILE A 10 -9.30 -5.03 -6.36
CA ILE A 10 -9.94 -3.78 -5.90
C ILE A 10 -9.03 -3.05 -4.90
N LEU A 11 -8.43 -3.78 -3.96
CA LEU A 11 -7.52 -3.20 -2.97
C LEU A 11 -6.27 -2.58 -3.62
N ILE A 12 -5.68 -3.22 -4.62
CA ILE A 12 -4.53 -2.68 -5.36
C ILE A 12 -4.92 -1.35 -6.03
N ILE A 13 -6.08 -1.30 -6.67
CA ILE A 13 -6.58 -0.09 -7.34
C ILE A 13 -6.79 1.04 -6.32
N VAL A 14 -7.51 0.75 -5.22
CA VAL A 14 -7.79 1.73 -4.17
C VAL A 14 -6.50 2.22 -3.52
N LEU A 15 -5.59 1.32 -3.17
CA LEU A 15 -4.30 1.67 -2.58
C LEU A 15 -3.46 2.52 -3.53
N GLY A 16 -3.45 2.20 -4.83
CA GLY A 16 -2.77 3.00 -5.85
C GLY A 16 -3.30 4.43 -5.91
N ILE A 17 -4.62 4.61 -5.86
CA ILE A 17 -5.25 5.93 -5.81
C ILE A 17 -4.86 6.68 -4.53
N VAL A 18 -4.89 6.01 -3.37
CA VAL A 18 -4.50 6.62 -2.09
C VAL A 18 -3.03 7.07 -2.10
N VAL A 19 -2.13 6.21 -2.56
CA VAL A 19 -0.69 6.50 -2.72
C VAL A 19 -0.48 7.69 -3.65
N PHE A 20 -1.22 7.76 -4.76
CA PHE A 20 -1.17 8.88 -5.69
C PHE A 20 -1.61 10.20 -5.03
N VAL A 21 -2.76 10.19 -4.36
CA VAL A 21 -3.30 11.38 -3.68
C VAL A 21 -2.33 11.87 -2.59
N ILE A 22 -1.80 10.96 -1.77
CA ILE A 22 -0.88 11.37 -0.70
C ILE A 22 0.44 11.88 -1.29
N ASN A 23 0.96 11.29 -2.37
CA ASN A 23 2.14 11.86 -3.06
C ASN A 23 1.87 13.29 -3.54
N MET A 24 0.70 13.54 -4.12
CA MET A 24 0.29 14.88 -4.56
C MET A 24 0.22 15.85 -3.38
N LEU A 25 -0.32 15.41 -2.23
CA LEU A 25 -0.35 16.22 -1.00
C LEU A 25 1.06 16.50 -0.47
N ILE A 26 1.93 15.49 -0.43
CA ILE A 26 3.33 15.66 -0.03
C ILE A 26 4.02 16.69 -0.93
N ASP A 27 3.74 16.65 -2.23
CA ASP A 27 4.33 17.57 -3.20
C ASP A 27 3.87 19.02 -3.00
N LEU A 28 2.65 19.22 -2.52
CA LEU A 28 2.08 20.54 -2.24
C LEU A 28 2.60 21.17 -0.95
N ILE A 29 3.08 20.37 0.00
CA ILE A 29 3.59 20.89 1.28
C ILE A 29 4.98 21.52 1.06
N PRO A 30 5.19 22.77 1.49
CA PRO A 30 6.50 23.41 1.50
C PRO A 30 7.34 22.82 2.64
N MET A 31 8.08 21.76 2.32
CA MET A 31 8.97 21.06 3.25
C MET A 31 10.33 20.84 2.59
N ASP A 32 11.36 20.60 3.42
CA ASP A 32 12.72 20.33 2.97
C ASP A 32 12.76 19.12 2.02
N SER A 33 13.59 19.19 0.97
CA SER A 33 13.68 18.16 -0.06
C SER A 33 14.08 16.80 0.50
N ARG A 34 14.91 16.76 1.55
CA ARG A 34 15.29 15.52 2.23
C ARG A 34 14.12 14.90 2.97
N PHE A 35 13.34 15.72 3.67
CA PHE A 35 12.17 15.26 4.41
C PHE A 35 11.09 14.72 3.45
N LYS A 36 10.86 15.42 2.34
CA LYS A 36 9.96 14.98 1.27
C LYS A 36 10.38 13.61 0.70
N SER A 37 11.68 13.40 0.46
CA SER A 37 12.20 12.12 -0.03
C SER A 37 11.94 10.98 0.96
N ILE A 38 12.23 11.20 2.25
CA ILE A 38 11.98 10.21 3.30
C ILE A 38 10.49 9.87 3.40
N ALA A 39 9.61 10.87 3.36
CA ALA A 39 8.16 10.66 3.40
C ALA A 39 7.66 9.81 2.23
N LYS A 40 8.16 10.06 1.01
CA LYS A 40 7.81 9.26 -0.18
C LYS A 40 8.30 7.82 -0.06
N VAL A 41 9.52 7.60 0.43
CA VAL A 41 10.06 6.26 0.66
C VAL A 41 9.24 5.51 1.71
N LEU A 42 8.93 6.15 2.84
CA LEU A 42 8.08 5.56 3.89
C LEU A 42 6.70 5.21 3.36
N LEU A 43 6.12 6.09 2.55
CA LEU A 43 4.80 5.85 1.95
C LEU A 43 4.79 4.62 1.04
N ILE A 44 5.81 4.46 0.19
CA ILE A 44 5.94 3.29 -0.67
C ILE A 44 6.16 2.03 0.17
N LEU A 45 7.03 2.09 1.19
CA LEU A 45 7.26 0.95 2.09
C LEU A 45 5.97 0.49 2.77
N VAL A 46 5.17 1.41 3.30
CA VAL A 46 3.89 1.09 3.93
C VAL A 46 2.92 0.48 2.91
N ALA A 47 2.82 1.06 1.70
CA ALA A 47 1.96 0.52 0.65
C ALA A 47 2.34 -0.92 0.27
N VAL A 48 3.64 -1.19 0.12
CA VAL A 48 4.15 -2.54 -0.19
C VAL A 48 3.84 -3.51 0.96
N LEU A 49 4.03 -3.11 2.22
CA LEU A 49 3.71 -3.95 3.37
C LEU A 49 2.23 -4.32 3.44
N ILE A 50 1.33 -3.37 3.13
CA ILE A 50 -0.11 -3.62 3.08
C ILE A 50 -0.43 -4.67 1.99
N LEU A 51 0.16 -4.52 0.80
CA LEU A 51 -0.02 -5.48 -0.30
C LEU A 51 0.48 -6.87 0.08
N ILE A 52 1.67 -6.97 0.65
CA ILE A 52 2.24 -8.25 1.10
C ILE A 52 1.34 -8.88 2.17
N ALA A 53 0.95 -8.13 3.20
CA ALA A 53 0.10 -8.63 4.28
C ALA A 53 -1.23 -9.20 3.77
N ARG A 54 -1.79 -8.60 2.70
CA ARG A 54 -3.04 -9.08 2.09
C ARG A 54 -2.85 -10.18 1.05
N ALA A 55 -1.68 -10.25 0.42
CA ALA A 55 -1.33 -11.32 -0.52
C ALA A 55 -0.91 -12.62 0.20
N LEU A 56 -0.34 -12.55 1.41
CA LEU A 56 0.12 -13.71 2.19
C LEU A 56 -0.95 -14.81 2.36
N PRO A 57 -2.21 -14.50 2.77
CA PRO A 57 -3.25 -15.51 2.89
C PRO A 57 -3.61 -16.21 1.57
N LEU A 58 -3.40 -15.55 0.42
CA LEU A 58 -3.73 -16.10 -0.90
C LEU A 58 -2.72 -17.14 -1.39
N ILE A 59 -1.47 -17.05 -0.92
CA ILE A 59 -0.41 -18.02 -1.22
C ILE A 59 -0.32 -19.14 -0.18
N GLY A 60 -1.34 -19.30 0.67
CA GLY A 60 -1.40 -20.33 1.70
C GLY A 60 -0.60 -20.02 2.96
N VAL A 61 0.00 -18.82 3.05
CA VAL A 61 0.69 -18.34 4.25
C VAL A 61 -0.34 -17.68 5.15
N GLY A 62 -1.14 -18.49 5.86
CA GLY A 62 -2.24 -17.98 6.66
C GLY A 62 -3.17 -18.98 7.36
N THR A 63 -2.89 -20.29 7.36
CA THR A 63 -3.62 -21.21 8.26
C THR A 63 -2.98 -21.22 9.65
N GLY A 64 -3.25 -20.15 10.38
CA GLY A 64 -2.98 -20.01 11.81
C GLY A 64 -4.16 -19.33 12.50
N HIS A 65 -5.37 -19.78 12.20
CA HIS A 65 -6.54 -19.48 13.03
C HIS A 65 -6.61 -20.56 14.12
N LEU A 66 -6.25 -20.17 15.35
CA LEU A 66 -6.91 -20.69 16.56
C LEU A 66 -8.39 -20.29 16.53
#